data_AF-A0A5E8AYQ9-F1
#
_entry.id   AF-A0A5E8AYQ9-F1
#
_cell.length_a   1.000
_cell.length_b   1.000
_cell.length_c   1.000
_cell.angle_alpha   90.00
_cell.angle_beta   90.00
_cell.angle_gamma   90.00
#
_symmetry.space_group_name_H-M   'P 1'
#
loop_
_entity.id
_entity.type
_entity.pdbx_description
1 polymer ?
#
loop_
_entity_poly.entity_id
_entity_poly.type
_entity_poly.pdbx_seq_one_letter_code
_entity_poly.pdbx_strand_id
1 'polypeptide(L)'
;MVIDYSKWDKLELSDDSDIEVHPNVDKKSFIRWKQRDIHEKRERNKQEIRALETSTEVNTELVAWLGRLQDGVAAAIKDKDEDTQRRFLREVPYSLKIARGESRKSRPISNPQAPTYDDMLDSLVEQVLEKIGATATNVEDNASDLAAKYEQEIKEHKDKLNDMLEKGKTRYDELIEERNKHIISEDLHTGFDSTLINKNAATAEPSTSSSSTKTQSIEVINSPEAKPAVSAPASASTSAPAASVAAATDDDDDDPDNIKPSAAALEFSKIPIGEYDAAESFLHKHREIVSEREKDALMMEAFAAQFAGDEAATERIVYNALILQYSATFGPDGIRVFFARVLRGPEHARASFLKDVEFTTNHIKNRCRILSEQEKASGEDEGEAIVQLQPSLASGDNLSVVIPPENSEDENIRKIREAYDTLSPELRTAVESKSLKSVNKVLATMTFEEGEAVIQFFEATGIFDIDGNVYDEEDFKKIQEERAKEAAAKEEVAKEEVKSA
;
A
#
# COMPACT_ATOMS: atom_id res chain seq x y z
N MET A 1 -11.76 -20.83 49.15
CA MET A 1 -10.38 -21.05 48.70
C MET A 1 -9.75 -19.67 48.61
N VAL A 2 -8.72 -19.39 49.42
CA VAL A 2 -8.02 -18.09 49.35
C VAL A 2 -7.20 -18.11 48.06
N ILE A 3 -7.33 -17.08 47.24
CA ILE A 3 -6.55 -16.95 46.01
C ILE A 3 -5.13 -16.57 46.42
N ASP A 4 -4.14 -17.38 46.04
CA ASP A 4 -2.73 -17.17 46.38
C ASP A 4 -1.99 -16.52 45.20
N TYR A 5 -1.34 -15.39 45.48
CA TYR A 5 -0.54 -14.61 44.54
C TYR A 5 0.96 -14.63 44.88
N SER A 6 1.39 -15.46 45.84
CA SER A 6 2.77 -15.58 46.34
C SER A 6 3.82 -15.86 45.27
N LYS A 7 3.39 -16.34 44.09
CA LYS A 7 4.25 -16.49 42.91
C LYS A 7 4.92 -15.17 42.52
N TRP A 8 4.21 -14.04 42.63
CA TRP A 8 4.71 -12.73 42.19
C TRP A 8 5.51 -11.97 43.25
N ASP A 9 5.55 -12.46 44.49
CA ASP A 9 6.40 -11.89 45.57
C ASP A 9 7.90 -12.08 45.29
N LYS A 10 8.25 -12.90 44.29
CA LYS A 10 9.61 -13.30 43.92
C LYS A 10 10.15 -12.58 42.68
N LEU A 11 9.55 -11.47 42.26
CA LEU A 11 10.01 -10.72 41.08
C LEU A 11 11.27 -9.91 41.41
N GLU A 12 12.35 -10.12 40.65
CA GLU A 12 13.58 -9.33 40.78
C GLU A 12 13.75 -8.40 39.57
N LEU A 13 13.41 -7.12 39.78
CA LEU A 13 13.55 -6.06 38.78
C LEU A 13 14.93 -5.42 38.88
N SER A 14 15.70 -5.48 37.79
CA SER A 14 17.05 -4.88 37.71
C SER A 14 17.02 -3.36 37.55
N ASP A 15 15.92 -2.80 37.04
CA ASP A 15 15.71 -1.35 36.84
C ASP A 15 14.51 -0.87 37.68
N ASP A 16 14.55 -1.16 38.97
CA ASP A 16 13.53 -0.70 39.90
C ASP A 16 13.76 0.78 40.25
N SER A 17 12.96 1.65 39.64
CA SER A 17 12.98 3.09 39.90
C SER A 17 12.50 3.46 41.29
N ASP A 18 11.78 2.57 41.98
CA ASP A 18 11.13 2.85 43.26
C ASP A 18 11.98 2.39 44.45
N ILE A 19 13.23 2.00 44.19
CA ILE A 19 14.15 1.60 45.25
C ILE A 19 14.37 2.77 46.23
N GLU A 20 14.03 2.53 47.49
CA GLU A 20 14.30 3.46 48.59
C GLU A 20 15.79 3.40 48.92
N VAL A 21 16.48 4.50 48.63
CA VAL A 21 17.88 4.71 48.99
C VAL A 21 17.96 5.69 50.15
N HIS A 22 19.01 5.54 50.96
CA HIS A 22 19.31 6.49 52.02
C HIS A 22 19.50 7.91 51.43
N PRO A 23 19.06 8.98 52.10
CA PRO A 23 19.15 10.36 51.60
C PRO A 23 20.54 10.84 51.14
N ASN A 24 21.61 10.17 51.59
CA ASN A 24 23.01 10.49 51.25
C ASN A 24 23.54 9.71 50.05
N VAL A 25 22.78 8.77 49.50
CA VAL A 25 23.19 7.93 48.37
C VAL A 25 22.53 8.46 47.10
N ASP A 26 23.32 8.70 46.05
CA ASP A 26 22.77 9.05 44.75
C ASP A 26 22.02 7.85 44.15
N LYS A 27 20.69 7.98 44.10
CA LYS A 27 19.75 6.99 43.58
C LYS A 27 20.15 6.48 42.19
N LYS A 28 20.59 7.36 41.28
CA LYS A 28 20.94 6.97 39.90
C LYS A 28 22.17 6.07 39.86
N SER A 29 23.20 6.44 40.62
CA SER A 29 24.43 5.66 40.71
C SER A 29 24.19 4.30 41.38
N PHE A 30 23.35 4.27 42.42
CA PHE A 30 23.01 3.07 43.16
C PHE A 30 22.22 2.08 42.31
N ILE A 31 21.21 2.53 41.56
CA ILE A 31 20.44 1.67 40.65
C ILE A 31 21.36 1.02 39.61
N ARG A 32 22.23 1.81 38.96
CA ARG A 32 23.20 1.28 37.98
C ARG A 32 24.18 0.27 38.58
N TRP A 33 24.66 0.54 39.79
CA TRP A 33 25.55 -0.38 40.49
C TRP A 33 24.82 -1.68 40.84
N LYS A 34 23.60 -1.61 41.38
CA LYS A 34 22.77 -2.77 41.71
C LYS A 34 22.44 -3.58 40.46
N GLN A 35 22.10 -2.92 39.35
CA GLN A 35 21.90 -3.56 38.06
C GLN A 35 23.14 -4.35 37.63
N ARG A 36 24.33 -3.73 37.68
CA ARG A 36 25.60 -4.41 37.34
C ARG A 36 25.85 -5.61 38.25
N ASP A 37 25.69 -5.44 39.56
CA ASP A 37 25.90 -6.51 40.55
C ASP A 37 24.95 -7.70 40.30
N ILE A 38 23.67 -7.43 40.01
CA ILE A 38 22.68 -8.44 39.65
C ILE A 38 23.08 -9.17 38.37
N HIS A 39 23.45 -8.45 37.30
CA HIS A 39 23.89 -9.09 36.06
C HIS A 39 25.17 -9.91 36.25
N GLU A 40 26.15 -9.39 37.00
CA GLU A 40 27.40 -10.10 37.27
C GLU A 40 27.16 -11.37 38.08
N LYS A 41 26.29 -11.33 39.09
CA LYS A 41 25.87 -12.52 39.84
C LYS A 41 25.16 -13.54 38.95
N ARG A 42 24.26 -13.08 38.08
CA ARG A 42 23.55 -13.96 37.13
C ARG A 42 24.51 -14.62 36.14
N GLU A 43 25.44 -13.86 35.58
CA GLU A 43 26.45 -14.39 34.67
C GLU A 43 27.37 -15.39 35.37
N ARG A 44 27.83 -15.08 36.59
CA ARG A 44 28.63 -16.00 37.41
C ARG A 44 27.87 -17.29 37.69
N ASN A 45 26.62 -17.21 38.15
CA ASN A 45 25.81 -18.40 38.44
C ASN A 45 25.56 -19.22 37.16
N LYS A 46 25.28 -18.57 36.04
CA LYS A 46 25.07 -19.24 34.73
C LYS A 46 26.34 -19.93 34.23
N GLN A 47 27.51 -19.31 34.43
CA GLN A 47 28.80 -19.92 34.11
C GLN A 47 29.10 -21.10 35.03
N GLU A 48 28.85 -20.99 36.33
CA GLU A 48 29.05 -22.06 37.31
C GLU A 48 28.14 -23.26 37.03
N ILE A 49 26.85 -23.03 36.75
CA ILE A 49 25.89 -24.07 36.34
C ILE A 49 26.41 -24.82 35.10
N ARG A 50 26.81 -24.09 34.05
CA ARG A 50 27.35 -24.72 32.83
C ARG A 50 28.64 -25.49 33.09
N ALA A 51 29.54 -24.95 33.90
CA ALA A 51 30.77 -25.62 34.29
C ALA A 51 30.45 -26.92 35.06
N LEU A 52 29.51 -26.89 35.99
CA LEU A 52 29.07 -28.08 36.72
C LEU A 52 28.44 -29.10 35.78
N GLU A 53 27.55 -28.70 34.86
CA GLU A 53 26.96 -29.60 33.85
C GLU A 53 28.06 -30.29 33.01
N THR A 54 29.02 -29.52 32.47
CA THR A 54 30.14 -30.10 31.72
C THR A 54 30.96 -31.07 32.58
N SER A 55 31.26 -30.71 33.83
CA SER A 55 32.06 -31.54 34.74
C SER A 55 31.34 -32.81 35.13
N THR A 56 30.01 -32.77 35.34
CA THR A 56 29.21 -33.96 35.65
C THR A 56 29.13 -34.89 34.45
N GLU A 57 28.93 -34.36 33.24
CA GLU A 57 28.99 -35.15 32.00
C GLU A 57 30.33 -35.89 31.90
N VAL A 58 31.44 -35.17 32.07
CA VAL A 58 32.77 -35.75 31.94
C VAL A 58 33.05 -36.79 33.02
N ASN A 59 32.81 -36.42 34.29
CA ASN A 59 33.14 -37.27 35.42
C ASN A 59 32.28 -38.54 35.46
N THR A 60 31.01 -38.48 35.02
CA THR A 60 30.15 -39.68 34.96
C THR A 60 30.67 -40.72 33.96
N GLU A 61 31.14 -40.29 32.79
CA GLU A 61 31.77 -41.18 31.81
C GLU A 61 33.10 -41.74 32.31
N LEU A 62 33.96 -40.90 32.90
CA LEU A 62 35.24 -41.34 33.46
C LEU A 62 35.07 -42.35 34.60
N VAL A 63 34.08 -42.16 35.48
CA VAL A 63 33.77 -43.12 36.54
C VAL A 63 33.33 -44.47 35.96
N ALA A 64 32.54 -44.47 34.88
CA ALA A 64 32.14 -45.70 34.22
C ALA A 64 33.34 -46.44 33.59
N TRP A 65 34.27 -45.70 32.98
CA TRP A 65 35.48 -46.24 32.36
C TRP A 65 36.45 -46.79 33.40
N LEU A 66 36.67 -46.05 34.49
CA LEU A 66 37.45 -46.51 35.64
C LEU A 66 36.83 -47.72 36.31
N GLY A 67 35.50 -47.81 36.37
CA GLY A 67 34.82 -49.00 36.87
C GLY A 67 35.15 -50.26 36.05
N ARG A 68 35.09 -50.17 34.72
CA ARG A 68 35.46 -51.28 33.83
C ARG A 68 36.93 -51.64 33.92
N LEU A 69 37.80 -50.64 34.03
CA LEU A 69 39.24 -50.85 34.21
C LEU A 69 39.52 -51.58 35.53
N GLN A 70 38.90 -51.14 36.62
CA GLN A 70 38.98 -51.77 37.94
C GLN A 70 38.50 -53.23 37.87
N ASP A 71 37.34 -53.49 37.27
CA ASP A 71 36.79 -54.84 37.13
C ASP A 71 37.72 -55.76 36.30
N GLY A 72 38.33 -55.21 35.23
CA GLY A 72 39.29 -55.93 34.40
C GLY A 72 40.58 -56.29 35.13
N VAL A 73 41.12 -55.36 35.93
CA VAL A 73 42.31 -55.60 36.77
C VAL A 73 41.99 -56.59 37.89
N ALA A 74 40.86 -56.45 38.57
CA ALA A 74 40.41 -57.35 39.63
C ALA A 74 40.21 -58.78 39.12
N ALA A 75 39.66 -58.95 37.91
CA ALA A 75 39.52 -60.25 37.25
C ALA A 75 40.89 -60.89 36.96
N ALA A 76 41.85 -60.13 36.42
CA ALA A 76 43.21 -60.61 36.16
C ALA A 76 43.96 -61.02 37.45
N ILE A 77 43.72 -60.32 38.56
CA ILE A 77 44.24 -60.68 39.89
C ILE A 77 43.63 -62.01 40.37
N LYS A 78 42.31 -62.15 40.25
CA LYS A 78 41.57 -63.34 40.70
C LYS A 78 41.96 -64.60 39.92
N ASP A 79 42.12 -64.48 38.61
CA ASP A 79 42.45 -65.59 37.73
C ASP A 79 43.94 -65.97 37.77
N LYS A 80 44.77 -65.21 38.53
CA LYS A 80 46.23 -65.36 38.65
C LYS A 80 46.96 -65.38 37.30
N ASP A 81 46.41 -64.65 36.33
CA ASP A 81 46.99 -64.55 34.99
C ASP A 81 48.05 -63.43 35.00
N GLU A 82 49.30 -63.82 35.26
CA GLU A 82 50.43 -62.89 35.31
C GLU A 82 50.64 -62.15 33.97
N ASP A 83 50.32 -62.76 32.83
CA ASP A 83 50.52 -62.15 31.52
C ASP A 83 49.55 -60.99 31.30
N THR A 84 48.28 -61.14 31.71
CA THR A 84 47.30 -60.05 31.64
C THR A 84 47.59 -58.94 32.66
N GLN A 85 48.03 -59.28 33.88
CA GLN A 85 48.48 -58.29 34.87
C GLN A 85 49.66 -57.45 34.34
N ARG A 86 50.65 -58.10 33.71
CA ARG A 86 51.79 -57.41 33.09
C ARG A 86 51.34 -56.49 31.94
N ARG A 87 50.35 -56.90 31.15
CA ARG A 87 49.78 -56.05 30.07
C ARG A 87 49.10 -54.80 30.62
N PHE A 88 48.32 -54.90 31.70
CA PHE A 88 47.73 -53.71 32.33
C PHE A 88 48.77 -52.72 32.84
N LEU A 89 49.89 -53.22 33.38
CA LEU A 89 50.95 -52.37 33.96
C LEU A 89 51.92 -51.80 32.91
N ARG A 90 52.13 -52.49 31.79
CA ARG A 90 53.10 -52.10 30.75
C ARG A 90 52.45 -51.42 29.55
N GLU A 91 51.24 -51.82 29.18
CA GLU A 91 50.55 -51.36 27.98
C GLU A 91 49.37 -50.48 28.38
N VAL A 92 49.62 -49.18 28.55
CA VAL A 92 48.57 -48.16 28.66
C VAL A 92 47.47 -48.30 27.58
N PRO A 93 47.76 -48.55 26.28
CA PRO A 93 46.69 -48.76 25.30
C PRO A 93 45.81 -49.99 25.57
N TYR A 94 46.33 -51.02 26.27
CA TYR A 94 45.52 -52.17 26.67
C TYR A 94 44.51 -51.79 27.76
N SER A 95 44.96 -51.01 28.76
CA SER A 95 44.09 -50.46 29.81
C SER A 95 42.97 -49.57 29.23
N LEU A 96 43.33 -48.71 28.28
CA LEU A 96 42.42 -47.79 27.60
C LEU A 96 41.35 -48.53 26.79
N LYS A 97 41.75 -49.59 26.08
CA LYS A 97 40.82 -50.44 25.30
C LYS A 97 39.76 -51.10 26.17
N ILE A 98 40.16 -51.58 27.35
CA ILE A 98 39.26 -52.23 28.31
C ILE A 98 38.33 -51.21 28.96
N ALA A 99 38.85 -50.05 29.36
CA ALA A 99 38.07 -48.98 29.94
C ALA A 99 37.01 -48.42 28.97
N ARG A 100 37.40 -48.20 27.70
CA ARG A 100 36.50 -47.72 26.65
C ARG A 100 35.38 -48.71 26.33
N GLY A 101 35.68 -50.00 26.27
CA GLY A 101 34.72 -51.05 25.95
C GLY A 101 33.95 -50.76 24.65
N GLU A 102 32.61 -50.78 24.71
CA GLU A 102 31.73 -50.46 23.58
C GLU A 102 31.38 -48.96 23.46
N SER A 103 31.96 -48.09 24.29
CA SER A 103 31.63 -46.67 24.27
C SER A 103 32.06 -46.01 22.96
N ARG A 104 31.10 -45.35 22.31
CA ARG A 104 31.32 -44.51 21.11
C ARG A 104 31.55 -43.04 21.45
N LYS A 105 31.44 -42.65 22.72
CA LYS A 105 31.62 -41.28 23.17
C LYS A 105 33.11 -40.96 23.22
N SER A 106 33.56 -40.10 22.31
CA SER A 106 34.96 -39.65 22.27
C SER A 106 35.17 -38.35 23.05
N ARG A 107 34.20 -37.44 23.05
CA ARG A 107 34.31 -36.12 23.68
C ARG A 107 33.03 -35.73 24.42
N PRO A 108 33.11 -34.82 25.41
CA PRO A 108 31.92 -34.25 26.03
C PRO A 108 31.13 -33.44 25.01
N ILE A 109 29.82 -33.61 25.00
CA ILE A 109 28.90 -32.90 24.09
C ILE A 109 28.85 -31.42 24.48
N SER A 110 28.96 -31.13 25.77
CA SER A 110 28.86 -29.77 26.30
C SER A 110 30.08 -28.89 25.97
N ASN A 111 31.26 -29.47 25.66
CA ASN A 111 32.43 -28.69 25.22
C ASN A 111 33.21 -29.38 24.09
N PRO A 112 33.00 -28.98 22.82
CA PRO A 112 33.68 -29.57 21.67
C PRO A 112 35.22 -29.39 21.65
N GLN A 113 35.73 -28.39 22.38
CA GLN A 113 37.16 -28.08 22.45
C GLN A 113 37.89 -28.82 23.58
N ALA A 114 37.15 -29.54 24.43
CA ALA A 114 37.75 -30.33 25.51
C ALA A 114 38.59 -31.51 24.96
N PRO A 115 39.58 -31.98 25.74
CA PRO A 115 40.31 -33.21 25.45
C PRO A 115 39.38 -34.42 25.28
N THR A 116 39.85 -35.42 24.55
CA THR A 116 39.12 -36.68 24.37
C THR A 116 39.07 -37.43 25.71
N TYR A 117 38.01 -38.20 25.96
CA TYR A 117 37.95 -39.08 27.14
C TYR A 117 39.13 -40.05 27.19
N ASP A 118 39.56 -40.52 26.01
CA ASP A 118 40.73 -41.37 25.86
C ASP A 118 41.99 -40.64 26.38
N ASP A 119 42.22 -39.38 25.98
CA ASP A 119 43.37 -38.57 26.41
C ASP A 119 43.36 -38.29 27.93
N MET A 120 42.17 -38.05 28.50
CA MET A 120 42.03 -37.81 29.94
C MET A 120 42.30 -39.07 30.77
N LEU A 121 41.85 -40.23 30.29
CA LEU A 121 42.12 -41.49 30.96
C LEU A 121 43.59 -41.92 30.79
N ASP A 122 44.19 -41.67 29.62
CA ASP A 122 45.60 -41.92 29.33
C ASP A 122 46.49 -41.21 30.36
N SER A 123 46.30 -39.90 30.53
CA SER A 123 47.03 -39.11 31.53
C SER A 123 46.83 -39.62 32.96
N LEU A 124 45.62 -40.10 33.30
CA LEU A 124 45.33 -40.65 34.62
C LEU A 124 46.06 -41.99 34.85
N VAL A 125 46.03 -42.88 33.85
CA VAL A 125 46.71 -44.17 33.93
C VAL A 125 48.21 -43.98 34.01
N GLU A 126 48.80 -43.08 33.21
CA GLU A 126 50.22 -42.72 33.30
C GLU A 126 50.59 -42.22 34.69
N GLN A 127 49.78 -41.32 35.27
CA GLN A 127 50.02 -40.79 36.61
C GLN A 127 49.96 -41.89 37.69
N VAL A 128 49.03 -42.84 37.57
CA VAL A 128 48.91 -43.96 38.50
C VAL A 128 50.11 -44.91 38.36
N LEU A 129 50.55 -45.20 37.14
CA LEU A 129 51.73 -46.05 36.88
C LEU A 129 53.03 -45.41 37.40
N GLU A 130 53.18 -44.09 37.25
CA GLU A 130 54.32 -43.33 37.77
C GLU A 130 54.36 -43.38 39.30
N LYS A 131 53.22 -43.17 39.98
CA LYS A 131 53.12 -43.24 41.45
C LYS A 131 53.49 -44.61 42.01
N ILE A 132 53.11 -45.67 41.31
CA ILE A 132 53.41 -47.05 41.71
C ILE A 132 54.87 -47.42 41.40
N GLY A 133 55.58 -46.60 40.60
CA GLY A 133 56.96 -46.84 40.20
C GLY A 133 57.10 -48.02 39.22
N ALA A 134 56.06 -48.26 38.40
CA ALA A 134 56.02 -49.34 37.44
C ALA A 134 56.95 -49.05 36.25
N THR A 135 58.24 -49.33 36.43
CA THR A 135 59.23 -49.35 35.33
C THR A 135 59.35 -50.77 34.76
N ALA A 136 59.69 -50.90 33.48
CA ALA A 136 59.74 -52.19 32.76
C ALA A 136 60.58 -53.28 33.46
N THR A 137 61.53 -52.90 34.33
CA THR A 137 62.39 -53.80 35.11
C THR A 137 61.77 -54.27 36.45
N ASN A 138 60.90 -53.48 37.10
CA ASN A 138 60.29 -53.83 38.39
C ASN A 138 59.04 -54.71 38.26
N VAL A 139 58.44 -54.75 37.06
CA VAL A 139 57.23 -55.53 36.76
C VAL A 139 57.53 -57.04 36.70
N GLU A 140 58.79 -57.44 36.42
CA GLU A 140 59.16 -58.84 36.25
C GLU A 140 59.24 -59.64 37.55
N ASP A 141 59.56 -58.99 38.68
CA ASP A 141 59.80 -59.66 39.97
C ASP A 141 58.59 -59.66 40.92
N ASN A 142 57.64 -58.70 40.79
CA ASN A 142 56.49 -58.55 41.72
C ASN A 142 55.17 -58.11 41.04
N ALA A 143 54.81 -58.72 39.90
CA ALA A 143 53.64 -58.35 39.10
C ALA A 143 52.30 -58.33 39.87
N SER A 144 52.07 -59.33 40.74
CA SER A 144 50.82 -59.45 41.52
C SER A 144 50.67 -58.33 42.56
N ASP A 145 51.75 -57.97 43.26
CA ASP A 145 51.71 -56.91 44.30
C ASP A 145 51.58 -55.52 43.66
N LEU A 146 52.20 -55.31 42.50
CA LEU A 146 52.05 -54.09 41.70
C LEU A 146 50.64 -53.96 41.12
N ALA A 147 50.04 -55.06 40.64
CA ALA A 147 48.67 -55.08 40.16
C ALA A 147 47.65 -54.76 41.27
N ALA A 148 47.87 -55.28 42.49
CA ALA A 148 47.02 -54.96 43.65
C ALA A 148 47.12 -53.48 44.05
N LYS A 149 48.31 -52.88 44.00
CA LYS A 149 48.51 -51.43 44.20
C LYS A 149 47.83 -50.60 43.10
N TYR A 150 47.91 -51.07 41.86
CA TYR A 150 47.26 -50.43 40.71
C TYR A 150 45.73 -50.44 40.83
N GLU A 151 45.14 -51.57 41.24
CA GLU A 151 43.71 -51.66 41.53
C GLU A 151 43.29 -50.70 42.65
N GLN A 152 44.08 -50.63 43.73
CA GLN A 152 43.80 -49.73 44.86
C GLN A 152 43.83 -48.26 44.44
N GLU A 153 44.86 -47.81 43.72
CA GLU A 153 44.97 -46.42 43.26
C GLU A 153 43.84 -46.05 42.27
N ILE A 154 43.48 -46.94 41.34
CA ILE A 154 42.32 -46.75 40.46
C ILE A 154 41.03 -46.59 41.27
N LYS A 155 40.84 -47.43 42.29
CA LYS A 155 39.69 -47.36 43.18
C LYS A 155 39.65 -46.04 43.94
N GLU A 156 40.78 -45.58 44.49
CA GLU A 156 40.87 -44.29 45.17
C GLU A 156 40.54 -43.11 44.24
N HIS A 157 41.01 -43.15 42.98
CA HIS A 157 40.70 -42.13 41.98
C HIS A 157 39.21 -42.15 41.57
N LYS A 158 38.61 -43.33 41.45
CA LYS A 158 37.17 -43.51 41.21
C LYS A 158 36.34 -42.96 42.37
N ASP A 159 36.73 -43.25 43.61
CA ASP A 159 36.04 -42.78 44.81
C ASP A 159 36.14 -41.25 44.94
N LYS A 160 37.30 -40.65 44.63
CA LYS A 160 37.47 -39.19 44.55
C LYS A 160 36.56 -38.56 43.50
N LEU A 161 36.44 -39.16 42.32
CA LEU A 161 35.54 -38.67 41.26
C LEU A 161 34.06 -38.78 41.67
N ASN A 162 33.66 -39.84 42.38
CA ASN A 162 32.31 -39.96 42.92
C ASN A 162 32.02 -38.88 43.98
N ASP A 163 32.94 -38.63 44.92
CA ASP A 163 32.81 -37.55 45.91
C ASP A 163 32.72 -36.17 45.22
N MET A 164 33.51 -35.92 44.18
CA MET A 164 33.41 -34.71 43.36
C MET A 164 32.05 -34.61 42.63
N LEU A 165 31.50 -35.72 42.15
CA LEU A 165 30.17 -35.75 41.52
C LEU A 165 29.07 -35.45 42.53
N GLU A 166 29.14 -35.99 43.75
CA GLU A 166 28.16 -35.71 44.81
C GLU A 166 28.21 -34.23 45.24
N LYS A 167 29.40 -33.68 45.45
CA LYS A 167 29.61 -32.25 45.72
C LYS A 167 29.15 -31.37 44.56
N GLY A 168 29.41 -31.80 43.33
CA GLY A 168 28.97 -31.10 42.13
C GLY A 168 27.45 -31.05 41.99
N LYS A 169 26.77 -32.17 42.27
CA LYS A 169 25.30 -32.25 42.24
C LYS A 169 24.64 -31.40 43.32
N THR A 170 25.13 -31.50 44.56
CA THR A 170 24.61 -30.66 45.66
C THR A 170 24.78 -29.17 45.35
N ARG A 171 25.96 -28.77 44.85
CA ARG A 171 26.20 -27.38 44.42
C ARG A 171 25.32 -26.95 43.25
N TYR A 172 25.09 -27.85 42.28
CA TYR A 172 24.19 -27.60 41.16
C TYR A 172 22.76 -27.35 41.64
N ASP A 173 22.25 -28.21 42.52
CA ASP A 173 20.91 -28.10 43.08
C ASP A 173 20.75 -26.78 43.87
N GLU A 174 21.74 -26.40 44.68
CA GLU A 174 21.78 -25.10 45.36
C GLU A 174 21.67 -23.91 44.37
N LEU A 175 22.44 -23.94 43.27
CA LEU A 175 22.44 -22.86 42.27
C LEU A 175 21.11 -22.81 41.48
N ILE A 176 20.50 -23.96 41.22
CA ILE A 176 19.17 -24.03 40.59
C ILE A 176 18.10 -23.51 41.54
N GLU A 177 18.15 -23.86 42.82
CA GLU A 177 17.27 -23.28 43.83
C GLU A 177 17.46 -21.78 43.95
N GLU A 178 18.70 -21.28 43.97
CA GLU A 178 19.00 -19.84 43.98
C GLU A 178 18.45 -19.11 42.75
N ARG A 179 18.59 -19.71 41.56
CA ARG A 179 17.99 -19.18 40.33
C ARG A 179 16.46 -19.13 40.46
N ASN A 180 15.84 -20.20 40.94
CA ASN A 180 14.39 -20.33 41.05
C ASN A 180 13.78 -19.46 42.17
N LYS A 181 14.59 -18.86 43.05
CA LYS A 181 14.12 -17.91 44.07
C LYS A 181 13.53 -16.65 43.43
N HIS A 182 14.02 -16.24 42.25
CA HIS A 182 13.61 -15.00 41.62
C HIS A 182 13.12 -15.23 40.19
N ILE A 183 11.99 -14.62 39.84
CA ILE A 183 11.51 -14.58 38.45
C ILE A 183 12.21 -13.42 37.76
N ILE A 184 12.94 -13.72 36.68
CA ILE A 184 13.72 -12.74 35.93
C ILE A 184 13.17 -12.51 34.53
N SER A 185 13.61 -11.45 33.87
CA SER A 185 13.22 -11.15 32.49
C SER A 185 13.62 -12.23 31.49
N GLU A 186 14.69 -13.00 31.74
CA GLU A 186 15.07 -14.15 30.89
C GLU A 186 14.04 -15.30 30.97
N ASP A 187 13.27 -15.40 32.05
CA ASP A 187 12.21 -16.40 32.20
C ASP A 187 10.92 -15.97 31.48
N LEU A 188 10.81 -14.69 31.08
CA LEU A 188 9.71 -14.19 30.28
C LEU A 188 9.98 -14.48 28.80
N HIS A 189 8.98 -15.01 28.11
CA HIS A 189 9.08 -15.34 26.70
C HIS A 189 8.19 -14.42 25.87
N THR A 190 8.72 -13.93 24.74
CA THR A 190 7.95 -13.13 23.79
C THR A 190 6.95 -14.04 23.07
N GLY A 191 5.66 -13.90 23.39
CA GLY A 191 4.60 -14.72 22.77
C GLY A 191 4.21 -14.26 21.37
N PHE A 192 4.26 -12.95 21.11
CA PHE A 192 3.93 -12.34 19.82
C PHE A 192 4.75 -11.07 19.67
N ASP A 193 5.38 -10.89 18.50
CA ASP A 193 6.10 -9.68 18.12
C ASP A 193 5.75 -9.36 16.67
N SER A 194 5.16 -8.20 16.44
CA SER A 194 4.80 -7.72 15.10
C SER A 194 5.18 -6.26 14.99
N THR A 195 6.03 -5.99 14.00
CA THR A 195 6.42 -4.63 13.66
C THR A 195 5.74 -4.26 12.35
N LEU A 196 4.73 -3.38 12.43
CA LEU A 196 4.11 -2.77 11.26
C LEU A 196 4.69 -1.37 11.08
N ILE A 197 5.69 -1.26 10.21
CA ILE A 197 6.17 0.05 9.77
C ILE A 197 5.28 0.47 8.61
N ASN A 198 4.40 1.44 8.84
CA ASN A 198 3.59 2.03 7.79
C ASN A 198 4.49 2.91 6.91
N LYS A 199 5.19 2.29 5.96
CA LYS A 199 5.87 2.99 4.89
C LYS A 199 4.78 3.45 3.94
N ASN A 200 4.38 4.71 4.05
CA ASN A 200 3.47 5.33 3.08
C ASN A 200 3.85 4.90 1.66
N ALA A 201 2.84 4.45 0.91
CA ALA A 201 2.89 4.21 -0.52
C ALA A 201 3.22 5.51 -1.27
N ALA A 202 4.48 5.94 -1.19
CA ALA A 202 5.04 7.04 -1.96
C ALA A 202 5.93 6.45 -3.04
N THR A 203 5.29 5.77 -4.00
CA THR A 203 5.65 5.55 -5.42
C THR A 203 4.94 4.28 -5.90
N ALA A 204 3.64 4.37 -6.13
CA ALA A 204 2.97 3.53 -7.11
C ALA A 204 2.14 4.51 -7.95
N GLU A 205 2.77 5.04 -9.00
CA GLU A 205 2.01 5.69 -10.07
C GLU A 205 1.04 4.65 -10.66
N PRO A 206 -0.23 5.01 -10.88
CA PRO A 206 -1.15 4.12 -11.57
C PRO A 206 -0.68 3.99 -13.01
N SER A 207 -0.29 2.78 -13.41
CA SER A 207 -0.05 2.46 -14.81
C SER A 207 -1.38 2.51 -15.55
N THR A 208 -1.72 3.69 -16.08
CA THR A 208 -2.76 3.84 -17.09
C THR A 208 -2.27 3.18 -18.37
N SER A 209 -2.77 1.99 -18.64
CA SER A 209 -2.74 1.40 -19.97
C SER A 209 -3.69 2.19 -20.88
N SER A 210 -3.21 3.30 -21.43
CA SER A 210 -3.87 3.99 -22.54
C SER A 210 -3.13 3.71 -23.84
N SER A 211 -3.83 3.03 -24.73
CA SER A 211 -3.47 2.71 -26.10
C SER A 211 -3.22 3.92 -27.00
N SER A 212 -2.32 3.70 -27.96
CA SER A 212 -2.22 4.31 -29.30
C SER A 212 -1.45 5.62 -29.52
N THR A 213 -0.23 5.46 -30.06
CA THR A 213 0.25 5.99 -31.35
C THR A 213 0.14 7.49 -31.67
N LYS A 214 1.24 8.22 -31.50
CA LYS A 214 1.92 9.00 -32.58
C LYS A 214 3.28 9.54 -32.10
N THR A 215 4.37 8.91 -32.56
CA THR A 215 5.74 9.42 -32.46
C THR A 215 6.01 10.42 -33.59
N GLN A 216 6.29 11.67 -33.23
CA GLN A 216 7.17 12.55 -34.00
C GLN A 216 8.41 12.79 -33.13
N SER A 217 9.54 12.16 -33.47
CA SER A 217 10.83 12.39 -32.82
C SER A 217 11.73 13.18 -33.76
N ILE A 218 12.04 14.40 -33.38
CA ILE A 218 13.12 15.22 -33.95
C ILE A 218 14.44 14.75 -33.33
N GLU A 219 15.41 14.44 -34.19
CA GLU A 219 16.75 13.96 -33.84
C GLU A 219 17.61 15.06 -33.21
N VAL A 220 18.28 14.76 -32.09
CA VAL A 220 19.46 15.50 -31.64
C VAL A 220 20.57 14.52 -31.26
N ILE A 221 21.74 14.76 -31.84
CA ILE A 221 22.95 13.94 -31.91
C ILE A 221 23.95 14.28 -30.77
N ASN A 222 24.70 13.26 -30.31
CA ASN A 222 25.85 13.21 -29.36
C ASN A 222 25.51 13.20 -27.86
N SER A 223 26.05 12.35 -26.96
CA SER A 223 27.17 11.38 -26.93
C SER A 223 27.13 10.66 -25.53
N PRO A 224 28.06 9.78 -25.11
CA PRO A 224 28.27 8.39 -25.48
C PRO A 224 28.28 7.39 -24.26
N GLU A 225 28.18 6.10 -24.61
CA GLU A 225 28.48 4.85 -23.89
C GLU A 225 29.02 4.82 -22.44
N ALA A 226 28.39 4.00 -21.60
CA ALA A 226 29.09 3.09 -20.68
C ALA A 226 28.29 1.79 -20.46
N LYS A 227 29.03 0.68 -20.37
CA LYS A 227 28.68 -0.72 -20.68
C LYS A 227 28.00 -1.51 -19.53
N PRO A 228 27.52 -2.74 -19.82
CA PRO A 228 26.45 -3.43 -19.09
C PRO A 228 26.96 -4.47 -18.09
N ALA A 229 26.08 -4.95 -17.20
CA ALA A 229 26.33 -6.18 -16.44
C ALA A 229 25.02 -6.87 -15.98
N VAL A 230 24.70 -7.95 -16.71
CA VAL A 230 24.31 -9.31 -16.25
C VAL A 230 23.12 -9.56 -15.30
N SER A 231 22.12 -10.23 -15.91
CA SER A 231 21.46 -11.51 -15.51
C SER A 231 20.53 -11.59 -14.29
N ALA A 232 19.25 -11.78 -14.60
CA ALA A 232 18.26 -12.53 -13.82
C ALA A 232 18.65 -14.01 -13.64
N PRO A 233 18.00 -14.76 -12.73
CA PRO A 233 16.77 -15.49 -13.10
C PRO A 233 15.66 -15.35 -12.04
N ALA A 234 14.41 -15.09 -12.45
CA ALA A 234 13.35 -16.09 -12.69
C ALA A 234 12.93 -16.89 -11.45
N SER A 235 11.71 -16.65 -10.98
CA SER A 235 10.93 -17.64 -10.24
C SER A 235 9.48 -17.56 -10.66
N ALA A 236 8.95 -18.76 -10.87
CA ALA A 236 7.78 -19.07 -11.66
C ALA A 236 6.48 -18.80 -10.91
N SER A 237 5.52 -18.39 -11.71
CA SER A 237 4.08 -18.46 -11.50
C SER A 237 3.62 -19.86 -11.07
N THR A 238 2.79 -19.92 -10.03
CA THR A 238 1.77 -20.97 -9.89
C THR A 238 0.45 -20.34 -9.47
N SER A 239 -0.58 -20.91 -10.08
CA SER A 239 -1.97 -20.50 -10.20
C SER A 239 -2.79 -20.57 -8.90
N ALA A 240 -3.72 -19.60 -8.82
CA ALA A 240 -5.10 -19.60 -8.30
C ALA A 240 -5.71 -20.96 -7.83
N PRO A 241 -6.72 -20.98 -6.92
CA PRO A 241 -8.04 -20.39 -7.23
C PRO A 241 -8.80 -19.68 -6.09
N ALA A 242 -9.83 -18.99 -6.57
CA ALA A 242 -10.86 -18.17 -5.94
C ALA A 242 -11.57 -18.72 -4.68
N ALA A 243 -12.01 -17.78 -3.83
CA ALA A 243 -13.27 -17.87 -3.09
C ALA A 243 -13.86 -16.47 -2.89
N SER A 244 -15.15 -16.38 -3.16
CA SER A 244 -16.07 -15.24 -3.26
C SER A 244 -16.60 -14.73 -1.93
N VAL A 245 -16.81 -13.41 -1.80
CA VAL A 245 -17.91 -12.67 -1.14
C VAL A 245 -17.53 -11.16 -1.20
N ALA A 246 -18.39 -10.16 -1.32
CA ALA A 246 -19.80 -10.01 -1.61
C ALA A 246 -20.00 -8.53 -2.02
N ALA A 247 -21.09 -8.25 -2.73
CA ALA A 247 -21.42 -6.97 -3.34
C ALA A 247 -21.46 -5.79 -2.36
N ALA A 248 -20.83 -4.68 -2.76
CA ALA A 248 -21.28 -3.33 -2.46
C ALA A 248 -21.48 -2.64 -3.82
N THR A 249 -22.67 -2.11 -4.00
CA THR A 249 -23.15 -1.37 -5.17
C THR A 249 -22.34 -0.09 -5.34
N ASP A 250 -21.55 -0.02 -6.40
CA ASP A 250 -21.07 1.24 -6.98
C ASP A 250 -22.20 1.75 -7.89
N ASP A 251 -22.77 2.90 -7.53
CA ASP A 251 -23.48 3.76 -8.48
C ASP A 251 -22.40 4.55 -9.23
N ASP A 252 -22.05 4.06 -10.41
CA ASP A 252 -21.28 4.80 -11.42
C ASP A 252 -22.17 5.93 -11.99
N ASP A 253 -22.20 7.08 -11.30
CA ASP A 253 -22.60 8.38 -11.86
C ASP A 253 -21.33 9.16 -12.27
N ASP A 254 -20.61 8.62 -13.25
CA ASP A 254 -19.56 9.32 -14.01
C ASP A 254 -20.17 9.97 -15.26
N ASP A 255 -21.19 10.82 -15.03
CA ASP A 255 -21.67 11.78 -16.01
C ASP A 255 -21.03 13.15 -15.67
N PRO A 256 -20.19 13.73 -16.53
CA PRO A 256 -19.50 15.00 -16.25
C PRO A 256 -20.44 16.19 -16.01
N ASP A 257 -21.74 16.02 -16.29
CA ASP A 257 -22.77 17.05 -16.15
C ASP A 257 -23.53 17.00 -14.80
N ASN A 258 -23.25 16.03 -13.91
CA ASN A 258 -23.97 15.88 -12.63
C ASN A 258 -23.05 15.95 -11.40
N ILE A 259 -22.18 16.95 -11.36
CA ILE A 259 -21.30 17.24 -10.21
C ILE A 259 -22.14 17.83 -9.08
N LYS A 260 -22.76 16.97 -8.26
CA LYS A 260 -23.42 17.36 -7.02
C LYS A 260 -22.43 17.31 -5.85
N PRO A 261 -22.46 18.31 -4.93
CA PRO A 261 -21.59 18.30 -3.76
C PRO A 261 -21.94 17.13 -2.85
N SER A 262 -20.93 16.44 -2.30
CA SER A 262 -21.20 15.37 -1.34
C SER A 262 -21.92 15.92 -0.11
N ALA A 263 -22.60 15.03 0.62
CA ALA A 263 -23.28 15.41 1.86
C ALA A 263 -22.32 16.09 2.86
N ALA A 264 -21.06 15.65 2.91
CA ALA A 264 -20.03 16.25 3.76
C ALA A 264 -19.60 17.65 3.28
N ALA A 265 -19.48 17.87 1.96
CA ALA A 265 -19.19 19.19 1.39
C ALA A 265 -20.33 20.19 1.63
N LEU A 266 -21.59 19.73 1.54
CA LEU A 266 -22.77 20.55 1.88
C LEU A 266 -22.85 20.91 3.37
N GLU A 267 -22.38 20.05 4.27
CA GLU A 267 -22.25 20.40 5.68
C GLU A 267 -21.13 21.40 5.91
N PHE A 268 -20.00 21.25 5.21
CA PHE A 268 -18.89 22.19 5.26
C PHE A 268 -19.28 23.59 4.75
N SER A 269 -20.08 23.66 3.69
CA SER A 269 -20.53 24.94 3.10
C SER A 269 -21.44 25.77 4.02
N LYS A 270 -22.06 25.13 5.02
CA LYS A 270 -22.91 25.79 6.04
C LYS A 270 -22.11 26.45 7.16
N ILE A 271 -20.82 26.14 7.31
CA ILE A 271 -19.97 26.71 8.37
C ILE A 271 -19.82 28.22 8.17
N PRO A 272 -20.08 29.06 9.19
CA PRO A 272 -19.97 30.51 9.08
C PRO A 272 -18.56 31.00 8.76
N ILE A 273 -18.49 32.13 8.06
CA ILE A 273 -17.22 32.81 7.74
C ILE A 273 -16.57 33.27 9.05
N GLY A 274 -15.31 32.87 9.27
CA GLY A 274 -14.51 33.26 10.44
C GLY A 274 -14.43 32.23 11.56
N GLU A 275 -15.23 31.16 11.52
CA GLU A 275 -15.10 30.04 12.47
C GLU A 275 -14.00 29.06 12.04
N TYR A 276 -12.75 29.49 12.22
CA TYR A 276 -11.57 28.72 11.80
C TYR A 276 -11.44 27.38 12.51
N ASP A 277 -11.70 27.33 13.82
CA ASP A 277 -11.57 26.10 14.60
C ASP A 277 -12.61 25.04 14.17
N ALA A 278 -13.84 25.48 13.86
CA ALA A 278 -14.90 24.61 13.38
C ALA A 278 -14.54 24.03 12.00
N ALA A 279 -14.13 24.88 11.05
CA ALA A 279 -13.73 24.48 9.71
C ALA A 279 -12.49 23.56 9.70
N GLU A 280 -11.47 23.88 10.49
CA GLU A 280 -10.25 23.07 10.62
C GLU A 280 -10.56 21.68 11.21
N SER A 281 -11.37 21.62 12.28
CA SER A 281 -11.75 20.35 12.90
C SER A 281 -12.61 19.48 11.99
N PHE A 282 -13.46 20.10 11.16
CA PHE A 282 -14.28 19.40 10.17
C PHE A 282 -13.41 18.79 9.06
N LEU A 283 -12.47 19.56 8.51
CA LEU A 283 -11.55 19.09 7.47
C LEU A 283 -10.60 18.01 7.95
N HIS A 284 -10.19 18.04 9.23
CA HIS A 284 -9.41 16.96 9.82
C HIS A 284 -10.19 15.64 9.94
N LYS A 285 -11.50 15.70 10.19
CA LYS A 285 -12.37 14.52 10.22
C LYS A 285 -12.72 14.01 8.83
N HIS A 286 -12.86 14.92 7.87
CA HIS A 286 -13.29 14.61 6.51
C HIS A 286 -12.21 15.03 5.50
N ARG A 287 -11.04 14.36 5.49
CA ARG A 287 -9.98 14.68 4.51
C ARG A 287 -10.36 14.38 3.06
N GLU A 288 -11.36 13.53 2.85
CA GLU A 288 -11.88 13.15 1.54
C GLU A 288 -12.50 14.32 0.77
N ILE A 289 -12.99 15.36 1.48
CA ILE A 289 -13.61 16.53 0.84
C ILE A 289 -12.57 17.50 0.25
N VAL A 290 -11.28 17.35 0.59
CA VAL A 290 -10.20 18.18 0.04
C VAL A 290 -9.81 17.65 -1.34
N SER A 291 -10.72 17.83 -2.30
CA SER A 291 -10.55 17.45 -3.70
C SER A 291 -11.03 18.56 -4.63
N GLU A 292 -10.54 18.57 -5.87
CA GLU A 292 -10.97 19.55 -6.88
C GLU A 292 -12.44 19.36 -7.27
N ARG A 293 -12.92 18.11 -7.32
CA ARG A 293 -14.34 17.78 -7.62
C ARG A 293 -15.29 18.43 -6.62
N GLU A 294 -14.99 18.35 -5.32
CA GLU A 294 -15.85 18.92 -4.27
C GLU A 294 -15.80 20.45 -4.25
N LYS A 295 -14.64 21.03 -4.55
CA LYS A 295 -14.52 22.47 -4.76
C LYS A 295 -15.47 22.92 -5.88
N ASP A 296 -15.40 22.29 -7.05
CA ASP A 296 -16.21 22.71 -8.20
C ASP A 296 -17.71 22.45 -7.97
N ALA A 297 -18.05 21.36 -7.28
CA ALA A 297 -19.41 21.09 -6.82
C ALA A 297 -19.96 22.21 -5.91
N LEU A 298 -19.15 22.69 -4.96
CA LEU A 298 -19.52 23.84 -4.12
C LEU A 298 -19.60 25.14 -4.92
N MET A 299 -18.79 25.32 -5.96
CA MET A 299 -18.90 26.49 -6.84
C MET A 299 -20.22 26.47 -7.61
N MET A 300 -20.68 25.30 -8.09
CA MET A 300 -21.99 25.16 -8.73
C MET A 300 -23.14 25.46 -7.75
N GLU A 301 -23.04 24.99 -6.50
CA GLU A 301 -24.00 25.32 -5.45
C GLU A 301 -24.01 26.83 -5.14
N ALA A 302 -22.86 27.51 -5.23
CA ALA A 302 -22.80 28.97 -5.10
C ALA A 302 -23.50 29.70 -6.25
N PHE A 303 -23.43 29.18 -7.48
CA PHE A 303 -24.25 29.70 -8.60
C PHE A 303 -25.74 29.53 -8.30
N ALA A 304 -26.17 28.35 -7.85
CA ALA A 304 -27.56 28.10 -7.49
C ALA A 304 -28.07 29.02 -6.37
N ALA A 305 -27.27 29.22 -5.31
CA ALA A 305 -27.58 30.14 -4.22
C ALA A 305 -27.70 31.60 -4.69
N GLN A 306 -26.85 32.01 -5.64
CA GLN A 306 -26.91 33.34 -6.23
C GLN A 306 -28.15 33.54 -7.11
N PHE A 307 -28.56 32.52 -7.87
CA PHE A 307 -29.83 32.54 -8.62
C PHE A 307 -31.05 32.62 -7.70
N ALA A 308 -31.00 31.96 -6.54
CA ALA A 308 -32.03 32.09 -5.51
C ALA A 308 -32.05 33.46 -4.80
N GLY A 309 -31.04 34.32 -5.04
CA GLY A 309 -30.94 35.66 -4.48
C GLY A 309 -30.36 35.73 -3.06
N ASP A 310 -29.77 34.65 -2.55
CA ASP A 310 -29.14 34.62 -1.22
C ASP A 310 -27.64 34.96 -1.32
N GLU A 311 -27.32 36.25 -1.36
CA GLU A 311 -25.92 36.71 -1.48
C GLU A 311 -25.04 36.29 -0.29
N ALA A 312 -25.61 36.22 0.92
CA ALA A 312 -24.86 35.84 2.12
C ALA A 312 -24.49 34.35 2.08
N ALA A 313 -25.38 33.50 1.59
CA ALA A 313 -25.06 32.09 1.35
C ALA A 313 -24.03 31.92 0.24
N THR A 314 -24.13 32.66 -0.87
CA THR A 314 -23.14 32.62 -1.96
C THR A 314 -21.74 32.94 -1.43
N GLU A 315 -21.58 34.02 -0.67
CA GLU A 315 -20.28 34.41 -0.11
C GLU A 315 -19.72 33.36 0.85
N ARG A 316 -20.57 32.74 1.69
CA ARG A 316 -20.17 31.65 2.59
C ARG A 316 -19.75 30.39 1.85
N ILE A 317 -20.50 29.98 0.82
CA ILE A 317 -20.19 28.78 0.04
C ILE A 317 -18.87 28.97 -0.72
N VAL A 318 -18.68 30.13 -1.37
CA VAL A 318 -17.43 30.45 -2.08
C VAL A 318 -16.25 30.54 -1.13
N TYR A 319 -16.44 31.14 0.06
CA TYR A 319 -15.43 31.19 1.10
C TYR A 319 -14.93 29.78 1.47
N ASN A 320 -15.86 28.87 1.77
CA ASN A 320 -15.53 27.49 2.13
C ASN A 320 -14.95 26.70 0.93
N ALA A 321 -15.44 26.91 -0.30
CA ALA A 321 -14.88 26.27 -1.50
C ALA A 321 -13.41 26.68 -1.74
N LEU A 322 -13.07 27.95 -1.49
CA LEU A 322 -11.68 28.41 -1.61
C LEU A 322 -10.79 27.87 -0.48
N ILE A 323 -11.31 27.62 0.72
CA ILE A 323 -10.55 26.91 1.77
C ILE A 323 -10.15 25.52 1.27
N LEU A 324 -11.05 24.78 0.63
CA LEU A 324 -10.73 23.47 0.04
C LEU A 324 -9.61 23.60 -1.00
N GLN A 325 -9.76 24.54 -1.94
CA GLN A 325 -8.76 24.79 -2.98
C GLN A 325 -7.37 25.04 -2.38
N TYR A 326 -7.26 26.00 -1.46
CA TYR A 326 -5.97 26.35 -0.87
C TYR A 326 -5.42 25.21 -0.02
N SER A 327 -6.26 24.51 0.75
CA SER A 327 -5.83 23.37 1.56
C SER A 327 -5.27 22.21 0.72
N ALA A 328 -5.76 22.01 -0.51
CA ALA A 328 -5.24 21.03 -1.46
C ALA A 328 -3.85 21.42 -2.01
N THR A 329 -3.59 22.71 -2.25
CA THR A 329 -2.30 23.18 -2.81
C THR A 329 -1.09 22.96 -1.90
N PHE A 330 -1.29 22.87 -0.57
CA PHE A 330 -0.20 22.75 0.40
C PHE A 330 0.21 21.29 0.73
N GLY A 331 -0.34 20.28 0.03
CA GLY A 331 0.08 18.87 0.16
C GLY A 331 -0.54 18.14 1.35
N PRO A 332 0.08 17.04 1.86
CA PRO A 332 -0.53 16.15 2.86
C PRO A 332 -0.92 16.85 4.17
N ASP A 333 -0.10 17.77 4.67
CA ASP A 333 -0.42 18.59 5.87
C ASP A 333 -1.06 19.94 5.50
N GLY A 334 -1.63 20.04 4.29
CA GLY A 334 -2.03 21.32 3.70
C GLY A 334 -3.13 22.05 4.46
N ILE A 335 -4.05 21.33 5.09
CA ILE A 335 -5.10 21.89 5.96
C ILE A 335 -4.43 22.67 7.11
N ARG A 336 -3.60 22.01 7.93
CA ARG A 336 -2.95 22.65 9.08
C ARG A 336 -2.09 23.84 8.66
N VAL A 337 -1.35 23.72 7.56
CA VAL A 337 -0.48 24.80 7.05
C VAL A 337 -1.31 26.00 6.60
N PHE A 338 -2.40 25.78 5.86
CA PHE A 338 -3.27 26.85 5.41
C PHE A 338 -3.92 27.60 6.58
N PHE A 339 -4.52 26.87 7.53
CA PHE A 339 -5.15 27.49 8.70
C PHE A 339 -4.13 28.23 9.57
N ALA A 340 -2.95 27.65 9.84
CA ALA A 340 -1.93 28.27 10.67
C ALA A 340 -1.22 29.45 10.00
N ARG A 341 -0.93 29.38 8.70
CA ARG A 341 -0.08 30.35 7.99
C ARG A 341 -0.86 31.39 7.19
N VAL A 342 -2.06 31.07 6.70
CA VAL A 342 -2.88 31.99 5.89
C VAL A 342 -3.99 32.61 6.72
N LEU A 343 -4.79 31.80 7.41
CA LEU A 343 -5.95 32.31 8.16
C LEU A 343 -5.57 32.91 9.52
N ARG A 344 -4.72 32.22 10.30
CA ARG A 344 -4.20 32.72 11.61
C ARG A 344 -2.87 33.48 11.49
N GLY A 345 -2.30 33.53 10.29
CA GLY A 345 -0.98 34.08 10.03
C GLY A 345 -0.96 35.60 9.82
N PRO A 346 0.04 36.13 9.09
CA PRO A 346 0.19 37.57 8.89
C PRO A 346 -0.97 38.17 8.10
N GLU A 347 -1.34 39.42 8.43
CA GLU A 347 -2.50 40.12 7.85
C GLU A 347 -2.50 40.14 6.31
N HIS A 348 -1.33 40.24 5.67
CA HIS A 348 -1.20 40.21 4.22
C HIS A 348 -1.72 38.90 3.59
N ALA A 349 -1.42 37.74 4.19
CA ALA A 349 -1.84 36.45 3.65
C ALA A 349 -3.37 36.27 3.76
N ARG A 350 -3.92 36.65 4.91
CA ARG A 350 -5.38 36.68 5.13
C ARG A 350 -6.08 37.67 4.20
N ALA A 351 -5.50 38.86 4.00
CA ALA A 351 -6.05 39.87 3.11
C ALA A 351 -6.03 39.44 1.64
N SER A 352 -4.98 38.72 1.20
CA SER A 352 -4.94 38.15 -0.15
C SER A 352 -6.06 37.12 -0.34
N PHE A 353 -6.22 36.20 0.61
CA PHE A 353 -7.28 35.19 0.57
C PHE A 353 -8.69 35.83 0.54
N LEU A 354 -8.95 36.83 1.38
CA LEU A 354 -10.25 37.52 1.39
C LEU A 354 -10.52 38.28 0.09
N LYS A 355 -9.49 38.87 -0.54
CA LYS A 355 -9.60 39.50 -1.86
C LYS A 355 -9.96 38.48 -2.94
N ASP A 356 -9.42 37.27 -2.87
CA ASP A 356 -9.76 36.22 -3.83
C ASP A 356 -11.22 35.75 -3.67
N VAL A 357 -11.69 35.66 -2.42
CA VAL A 357 -13.12 35.38 -2.12
C VAL A 357 -14.00 36.49 -2.68
N GLU A 358 -13.66 37.76 -2.47
CA GLU A 358 -14.41 38.91 -3.01
C GLU A 358 -14.39 38.94 -4.55
N PHE A 359 -13.25 38.64 -5.17
CA PHE A 359 -13.13 38.59 -6.63
C PHE A 359 -13.99 37.47 -7.23
N THR A 360 -13.94 36.28 -6.65
CA THR A 360 -14.70 35.12 -7.13
C THR A 360 -16.20 35.27 -6.90
N THR A 361 -16.62 35.78 -5.75
CA THR A 361 -18.04 36.10 -5.48
C THR A 361 -18.58 37.14 -6.45
N ASN A 362 -17.85 38.24 -6.70
CA ASN A 362 -18.23 39.25 -7.68
C ASN A 362 -18.29 38.69 -9.12
N HIS A 363 -17.38 37.78 -9.46
CA HIS A 363 -17.40 37.09 -10.76
C HIS A 363 -18.64 36.22 -10.93
N ILE A 364 -19.02 35.47 -9.90
CA ILE A 364 -20.25 34.67 -9.89
C ILE A 364 -21.49 35.58 -9.98
N LYS A 365 -21.54 36.68 -9.23
CA LYS A 365 -22.63 37.67 -9.30
C LYS A 365 -22.79 38.23 -10.73
N ASN A 366 -21.69 38.63 -11.36
CA ASN A 366 -21.71 39.13 -12.74
C ASN A 366 -22.16 38.07 -13.75
N ARG A 367 -21.69 36.83 -13.62
CA ARG A 367 -22.11 35.73 -14.50
C ARG A 367 -23.58 35.37 -14.34
N CYS A 368 -24.08 35.28 -13.12
CA CYS A 368 -25.50 35.03 -12.86
C CYS A 368 -26.37 36.15 -13.43
N ARG A 369 -25.92 37.41 -13.31
CA ARG A 369 -26.62 38.56 -13.90
C ARG A 369 -26.70 38.42 -15.42
N ILE A 370 -25.59 38.18 -16.10
CA ILE A 370 -25.55 38.02 -17.56
C ILE A 370 -26.45 36.86 -17.99
N LEU A 371 -26.39 35.71 -17.30
CA LEU A 371 -27.20 34.56 -17.64
C LEU A 371 -28.70 34.83 -17.42
N SER A 372 -29.07 35.55 -16.36
CA SER A 372 -30.46 35.96 -16.13
C SER A 372 -30.96 37.01 -17.14
N GLU A 373 -30.08 37.86 -17.68
CA GLU A 373 -30.39 38.79 -18.76
C GLU A 373 -30.54 38.04 -20.10
N GLN A 374 -29.73 37.00 -20.30
CA GLN A 374 -29.78 36.13 -21.48
C GLN A 374 -31.03 35.24 -21.48
N GLU A 375 -31.40 34.61 -20.36
CA GLU A 375 -32.66 33.86 -20.20
C GLU A 375 -33.89 34.73 -20.44
N LYS A 376 -33.86 35.99 -20.00
CA LYS A 376 -34.95 36.94 -20.27
C LYS A 376 -34.99 37.41 -21.73
N ALA A 377 -33.84 37.43 -22.40
CA ALA A 377 -33.75 37.74 -23.82
C ALA A 377 -34.13 36.53 -24.71
N SER A 378 -33.94 35.30 -24.22
CA SER A 378 -34.38 34.07 -24.90
C SER A 378 -35.82 33.66 -24.56
N GLY A 379 -36.39 34.14 -23.45
CA GLY A 379 -37.78 33.90 -23.05
C GLY A 379 -38.86 34.62 -23.87
N GLU A 380 -38.48 35.33 -24.94
CA GLU A 380 -39.41 35.81 -25.98
C GLU A 380 -39.37 34.95 -27.26
N ASP A 381 -38.55 33.90 -27.31
CA ASP A 381 -38.38 33.03 -28.49
C ASP A 381 -38.21 31.55 -28.04
N GLU A 382 -39.24 31.01 -27.36
CA GLU A 382 -39.29 29.59 -27.01
C GLU A 382 -40.17 28.80 -27.99
N GLY A 383 -39.49 28.03 -28.87
CA GLY A 383 -39.84 26.63 -29.07
C GLY A 383 -40.74 26.25 -30.24
N GLU A 384 -40.28 26.43 -31.49
CA GLU A 384 -40.74 25.61 -32.62
C GLU A 384 -39.52 25.19 -33.47
N ALA A 385 -39.23 23.89 -33.53
CA ALA A 385 -38.20 23.34 -34.42
C ALA A 385 -38.59 23.63 -35.88
N ILE A 386 -37.83 24.49 -36.55
CA ILE A 386 -38.18 24.99 -37.89
C ILE A 386 -37.59 24.06 -38.96
N VAL A 387 -38.45 23.36 -39.71
CA VAL A 387 -38.03 22.59 -40.90
C VAL A 387 -37.80 23.55 -42.07
N GLN A 388 -36.57 23.61 -42.61
CA GLN A 388 -36.23 24.53 -43.70
C GLN A 388 -35.48 23.83 -44.85
N LEU A 389 -35.97 23.99 -46.09
CA LEU A 389 -35.34 23.44 -47.30
C LEU A 389 -34.23 24.38 -47.82
N GLN A 390 -33.08 23.82 -48.21
CA GLN A 390 -31.98 24.55 -48.86
C GLN A 390 -32.00 24.36 -50.40
N PRO A 391 -31.56 25.35 -51.20
CA PRO A 391 -31.34 25.17 -52.62
C PRO A 391 -30.09 24.32 -52.86
N SER A 392 -30.14 23.40 -53.82
CA SER A 392 -28.96 22.64 -54.25
C SER A 392 -27.98 23.55 -55.01
N LEU A 393 -26.68 23.25 -54.91
CA LEU A 393 -25.57 24.11 -55.35
C LEU A 393 -25.56 24.44 -56.86
N ALA A 394 -26.43 23.84 -57.67
CA ALA A 394 -26.44 23.96 -59.13
C ALA A 394 -27.55 24.86 -59.71
N SER A 395 -28.51 25.33 -58.92
CA SER A 395 -29.57 26.23 -59.39
C SER A 395 -29.89 27.22 -58.28
N GLY A 396 -30.01 28.51 -58.60
CA GLY A 396 -30.32 29.55 -57.61
C GLY A 396 -31.71 29.38 -56.97
N ASP A 397 -32.27 30.46 -56.44
CA ASP A 397 -33.55 30.55 -55.68
C ASP A 397 -34.83 30.05 -56.40
N ASN A 398 -34.70 29.40 -57.56
CA ASN A 398 -35.77 28.92 -58.44
C ASN A 398 -35.88 27.40 -58.39
N LEU A 399 -37.06 26.91 -58.02
CA LEU A 399 -37.34 25.49 -57.87
C LEU A 399 -38.03 24.95 -59.13
N SER A 400 -37.52 23.87 -59.73
CA SER A 400 -38.06 23.28 -60.97
C SER A 400 -39.30 22.42 -60.67
N VAL A 401 -40.44 23.07 -60.46
CA VAL A 401 -41.74 22.41 -60.25
C VAL A 401 -42.34 21.98 -61.59
N VAL A 402 -42.63 20.69 -61.75
CA VAL A 402 -43.44 20.17 -62.86
C VAL A 402 -44.90 20.03 -62.39
N ILE A 403 -45.74 21.00 -62.76
CA ILE A 403 -47.18 20.96 -62.47
C ILE A 403 -47.87 20.09 -63.54
N PRO A 404 -48.57 19.01 -63.17
CA PRO A 404 -49.23 18.16 -64.15
C PRO A 404 -50.47 18.83 -64.77
N PRO A 405 -50.72 18.71 -66.09
CA PRO A 405 -51.87 19.29 -66.77
C PRO A 405 -53.17 18.52 -66.49
N GLU A 406 -54.32 19.23 -66.51
CA GLU A 406 -55.64 18.73 -66.07
C GLU A 406 -56.25 17.62 -66.95
N ASN A 407 -55.66 17.24 -68.09
CA ASN A 407 -56.30 16.29 -69.01
C ASN A 407 -55.29 15.39 -69.75
N SER A 408 -54.57 14.55 -69.00
CA SER A 408 -53.71 13.50 -69.56
C SER A 408 -54.29 12.09 -69.36
N GLU A 409 -54.05 11.19 -70.33
CA GLU A 409 -54.52 9.80 -70.33
C GLU A 409 -53.57 8.84 -69.58
N ASP A 410 -52.44 9.33 -69.05
CA ASP A 410 -51.44 8.52 -68.35
C ASP A 410 -51.79 8.27 -66.87
N GLU A 411 -51.75 7.00 -66.44
CA GLU A 411 -52.15 6.55 -65.09
C GLU A 411 -51.26 7.12 -63.96
N ASN A 412 -50.00 7.41 -64.26
CA ASN A 412 -49.06 7.99 -63.29
C ASN A 412 -49.31 9.49 -63.06
N ILE A 413 -49.74 10.21 -64.09
CA ILE A 413 -50.04 11.65 -64.01
C ILE A 413 -51.32 11.91 -63.21
N ARG A 414 -52.28 10.98 -63.26
CA ARG A 414 -53.49 11.03 -62.42
C ARG A 414 -53.19 10.80 -60.94
N LYS A 415 -52.31 9.85 -60.61
CA LYS A 415 -51.88 9.60 -59.22
C LYS A 415 -51.14 10.81 -58.62
N ILE A 416 -50.31 11.48 -59.42
CA ILE A 416 -49.63 12.72 -59.01
C ILE A 416 -50.64 13.86 -58.84
N ARG A 417 -51.70 13.91 -59.66
CA ARG A 417 -52.76 14.92 -59.48
C ARG A 417 -53.64 14.67 -58.27
N GLU A 418 -54.03 13.42 -57.99
CA GLU A 418 -54.75 13.05 -56.77
C GLU A 418 -53.91 13.33 -55.51
N ALA A 419 -52.60 13.10 -55.59
CA ALA A 419 -51.65 13.48 -54.55
C ALA A 419 -51.58 15.01 -54.34
N TYR A 420 -51.52 15.80 -55.42
CA TYR A 420 -51.62 17.27 -55.36
C TYR A 420 -52.98 17.72 -54.77
N ASP A 421 -54.06 17.05 -55.19
CA ASP A 421 -55.40 16.87 -54.62
C ASP A 421 -55.51 16.84 -53.08
N THR A 422 -54.53 16.24 -52.41
CA THR A 422 -54.54 16.05 -50.95
C THR A 422 -53.77 17.11 -50.17
N LEU A 423 -52.98 17.96 -50.85
CA LEU A 423 -52.15 18.97 -50.20
C LEU A 423 -52.98 20.17 -49.72
N SER A 424 -52.57 20.80 -48.62
CA SER A 424 -53.24 21.99 -48.08
C SER A 424 -53.20 23.17 -49.08
N PRO A 425 -54.23 24.04 -49.10
CA PRO A 425 -54.34 25.11 -50.09
C PRO A 425 -53.19 26.12 -49.99
N GLU A 426 -52.65 26.35 -48.80
CA GLU A 426 -51.53 27.27 -48.57
C GLU A 426 -50.24 26.74 -49.22
N LEU A 427 -49.97 25.45 -49.06
CA LEU A 427 -48.78 24.80 -49.61
C LEU A 427 -48.86 24.69 -51.15
N ARG A 428 -50.05 24.52 -51.72
CA ARG A 428 -50.25 24.60 -53.19
C ARG A 428 -49.89 25.97 -53.77
N THR A 429 -50.35 27.04 -53.13
CA THR A 429 -49.99 28.40 -53.59
C THR A 429 -48.50 28.67 -53.48
N ALA A 430 -47.83 28.10 -52.47
CA ALA A 430 -46.38 28.19 -52.33
C ALA A 430 -45.65 27.40 -53.43
N VAL A 431 -46.09 26.19 -53.76
CA VAL A 431 -45.53 25.36 -54.84
C VAL A 431 -45.75 26.01 -56.22
N GLU A 432 -46.92 26.60 -56.47
CA GLU A 432 -47.23 27.34 -57.70
C GLU A 432 -46.36 28.59 -57.90
N SER A 433 -45.93 29.22 -56.80
CA SER A 433 -45.06 30.40 -56.84
C SER A 433 -43.61 30.10 -57.24
N LYS A 434 -43.23 28.81 -57.31
CA LYS A 434 -41.90 28.30 -57.71
C LYS A 434 -40.71 28.91 -56.95
N SER A 435 -40.97 29.50 -55.78
CA SER A 435 -39.96 30.13 -54.93
C SER A 435 -39.72 29.30 -53.69
N LEU A 436 -38.45 29.04 -53.39
CA LEU A 436 -38.06 28.29 -52.19
C LEU A 436 -38.48 29.02 -50.90
N LYS A 437 -38.51 30.36 -50.93
CA LYS A 437 -38.84 31.20 -49.78
C LYS A 437 -40.29 31.10 -49.35
N SER A 438 -41.22 31.00 -50.30
CA SER A 438 -42.64 30.85 -49.98
C SER A 438 -42.94 29.45 -49.45
N VAL A 439 -42.28 28.40 -49.98
CA VAL A 439 -42.42 27.03 -49.48
C VAL A 439 -41.84 26.90 -48.06
N ASN A 440 -40.66 27.45 -47.82
CA ASN A 440 -40.06 27.49 -46.47
C ASN A 440 -40.88 28.28 -45.46
N LYS A 441 -41.59 29.32 -45.91
CA LYS A 441 -42.49 30.08 -45.03
C LYS A 441 -43.67 29.25 -44.55
N VAL A 442 -44.20 28.37 -45.40
CA VAL A 442 -45.31 27.48 -45.04
C VAL A 442 -44.80 26.29 -44.22
N LEU A 443 -43.63 25.72 -44.54
CA LEU A 443 -43.01 24.67 -43.73
C LEU A 443 -42.62 25.16 -42.33
N ALA A 444 -42.21 26.42 -42.20
CA ALA A 444 -41.93 27.03 -40.90
C ALA A 444 -43.15 27.22 -40.00
N THR A 445 -44.37 27.13 -40.55
CA THR A 445 -45.61 27.20 -39.77
C THR A 445 -46.19 25.82 -39.42
N MET A 446 -45.52 24.74 -39.83
CA MET A 446 -45.94 23.35 -39.58
C MET A 446 -45.02 22.69 -38.55
N THR A 447 -45.54 21.67 -37.87
CA THR A 447 -44.73 20.89 -36.93
C THR A 447 -43.67 20.06 -37.65
N PHE A 448 -42.59 19.68 -36.95
CA PHE A 448 -41.47 18.94 -37.54
C PHE A 448 -41.90 17.65 -38.25
N GLU A 449 -42.77 16.85 -37.62
CA GLU A 449 -43.27 15.59 -38.17
C GLU A 449 -44.14 15.78 -39.42
N GLU A 450 -44.95 16.84 -39.47
CA GLU A 450 -45.76 17.19 -40.64
C GLU A 450 -44.88 17.73 -41.79
N GLY A 451 -43.85 18.51 -41.45
CA GLY A 451 -42.88 19.03 -42.42
C GLY A 451 -42.10 17.91 -43.11
N GLU A 452 -41.64 16.91 -42.36
CA GLU A 452 -40.94 15.75 -42.90
C GLU A 452 -41.86 14.89 -43.79
N ALA A 453 -43.11 14.63 -43.35
CA ALA A 453 -44.08 13.88 -44.13
C ALA A 453 -44.39 14.56 -45.49
N VAL A 454 -44.45 15.88 -45.51
CA VAL A 454 -44.65 16.66 -46.74
C VAL A 454 -43.43 16.58 -47.66
N ILE A 455 -42.20 16.61 -47.13
CA ILE A 455 -40.97 16.49 -47.93
C ILE A 455 -40.83 15.08 -48.52
N GLN A 456 -41.07 14.04 -47.73
CA GLN A 456 -41.07 12.65 -48.22
C GLN A 456 -42.16 12.42 -49.28
N PHE A 457 -43.33 13.03 -49.11
CA PHE A 457 -44.40 12.98 -50.10
C PHE A 457 -44.00 13.64 -51.43
N PHE A 458 -43.24 14.72 -51.36
CA PHE A 458 -42.72 15.41 -52.54
C PHE A 458 -41.64 14.64 -53.30
N GLU A 459 -40.78 13.92 -52.59
CA GLU A 459 -39.80 13.01 -53.17
C GLU A 459 -40.49 11.80 -53.83
N ALA A 460 -41.49 11.20 -53.16
CA ALA A 460 -42.23 10.04 -53.67
C ALA A 460 -43.09 10.35 -54.92
N THR A 461 -43.56 11.59 -55.05
CA THR A 461 -44.38 12.03 -56.19
C THR A 461 -43.55 12.58 -57.36
N GLY A 462 -42.24 12.79 -57.17
CA GLY A 462 -41.35 13.35 -58.18
C GLY A 462 -41.72 14.79 -58.60
N ILE A 463 -42.45 15.51 -57.74
CA ILE A 463 -42.88 16.91 -57.98
C ILE A 463 -41.69 17.87 -57.80
N PHE A 464 -40.68 17.46 -57.03
CA PHE A 464 -39.44 18.17 -56.77
C PHE A 464 -38.23 17.26 -56.98
N ASP A 465 -37.19 17.80 -57.62
CA ASP A 465 -35.89 17.15 -57.76
C ASP A 465 -34.93 17.88 -56.80
N ILE A 466 -34.85 17.39 -55.54
CA ILE A 466 -34.00 17.95 -54.49
C ILE A 466 -33.28 16.77 -53.80
N ASP A 467 -31.95 16.76 -53.83
CA ASP A 467 -31.12 15.91 -52.97
C ASP A 467 -31.25 16.40 -51.52
N GLY A 468 -32.23 15.89 -50.77
CA GLY A 468 -32.52 16.28 -49.39
C GLY A 468 -31.81 15.41 -48.35
N ASN A 469 -30.89 15.99 -47.58
CA ASN A 469 -30.49 15.46 -46.27
C ASN A 469 -31.07 16.37 -45.18
N VAL A 470 -31.77 15.78 -44.19
CA VAL A 470 -32.26 16.46 -42.99
C VAL A 470 -31.11 16.51 -41.97
N TYR A 471 -30.81 17.69 -41.42
CA TYR A 471 -29.78 17.88 -40.39
C TYR A 471 -30.40 18.57 -39.17
N ASP A 472 -30.09 18.09 -37.96
CA ASP A 472 -30.46 18.72 -36.69
C ASP A 472 -29.79 20.11 -36.51
N GLU A 473 -30.38 20.96 -35.65
CA GLU A 473 -29.92 22.34 -35.41
C GLU A 473 -28.44 22.46 -35.03
N GLU A 474 -27.88 21.47 -34.34
CA GLU A 474 -26.46 21.46 -33.95
C GLU A 474 -25.53 21.26 -35.14
N ASP A 475 -25.92 20.43 -36.09
CA ASP A 475 -25.14 20.18 -37.30
C ASP A 475 -25.29 21.35 -38.29
N PHE A 476 -26.45 22.01 -38.30
CA PHE A 476 -26.65 23.24 -39.04
C PHE A 476 -25.78 24.39 -38.53
N LYS A 477 -25.66 24.57 -37.20
CA LYS A 477 -24.75 25.57 -36.60
C LYS A 477 -23.29 25.30 -37.00
N LYS A 478 -22.84 24.05 -36.97
CA LYS A 478 -21.48 23.67 -37.40
C LYS A 478 -21.23 23.96 -38.88
N ILE A 479 -22.18 23.64 -39.75
CA ILE A 479 -22.05 23.88 -41.20
C ILE A 479 -22.09 25.38 -41.53
N GLN A 480 -22.88 26.19 -40.80
CA GLN A 480 -22.87 27.64 -40.94
C GLN A 480 -21.53 28.26 -40.49
N GLU A 481 -20.97 27.78 -39.39
CA GLU A 481 -19.64 28.22 -38.93
C GLU A 481 -18.55 27.85 -39.94
N GLU A 482 -18.62 26.67 -40.54
CA GLU A 482 -17.67 26.26 -41.59
C GLU A 482 -17.82 27.11 -42.85
N ARG A 483 -19.04 27.42 -43.30
CA ARG A 483 -19.27 28.34 -44.43
C ARG A 483 -18.82 29.76 -44.15
N ALA A 484 -19.00 30.26 -42.93
CA ALA A 484 -18.53 31.59 -42.54
C ALA A 484 -16.99 31.64 -42.53
N LYS A 485 -16.34 30.58 -42.06
CA LYS A 485 -14.87 30.44 -42.08
C LYS A 485 -14.34 30.33 -43.51
N GLU A 486 -14.99 29.58 -44.40
CA GLU A 486 -14.60 29.49 -45.81
C GLU A 486 -14.82 30.80 -46.59
N ALA A 487 -15.91 31.53 -46.30
CA ALA A 487 -16.17 32.83 -46.90
C ALA A 487 -15.15 33.88 -46.44
N ALA A 488 -14.80 33.88 -45.14
CA ALA A 488 -13.75 34.74 -44.60
C ALA A 488 -12.37 34.40 -45.18
N ALA A 489 -12.06 33.11 -45.34
CA ALA A 489 -10.81 32.66 -45.97
C ALA A 489 -10.72 33.06 -47.45
N LYS A 490 -11.82 32.97 -48.21
CA LYS A 490 -11.86 33.45 -49.61
C LYS A 490 -11.76 34.97 -49.70
N GLU A 491 -12.29 35.71 -48.73
CA GLU A 491 -12.17 37.17 -48.67
C GLU A 491 -10.76 37.63 -48.30
N GLU A 492 -10.03 36.88 -47.45
CA GLU A 492 -8.61 37.13 -47.19
C GLU A 492 -7.73 36.82 -48.40
N VAL A 493 -7.96 35.69 -49.09
CA VAL A 493 -7.22 35.35 -50.32
C VAL A 493 -7.46 36.39 -51.42
N ALA A 494 -8.69 36.89 -51.57
CA ALA A 494 -8.99 37.97 -52.51
C ALA A 494 -8.35 39.32 -52.12
N LYS A 495 -8.14 39.59 -50.82
CA LYS A 495 -7.44 40.79 -50.34
C LYS A 495 -5.91 40.69 -50.48
N GLU A 496 -5.35 39.49 -50.43
CA GLU A 496 -3.93 39.26 -50.71
C GLU A 496 -3.60 39.33 -52.20
N GLU A 497 -4.46 38.81 -53.08
CA GLU A 497 -4.25 38.92 -54.53
C GLU A 497 -4.29 40.38 -55.02
N VAL A 498 -5.17 41.23 -54.46
CA VAL A 498 -5.25 42.67 -54.77
C VAL A 498 -4.08 43.50 -54.21
N LYS A 499 -3.30 42.98 -53.26
CA LYS A 499 -2.08 43.63 -52.76
C LYS A 499 -0.81 43.23 -53.52
N SER A 500 -0.88 42.19 -54.36
CA SER A 500 0.25 41.64 -55.11
C SER A 500 0.27 42.03 -56.61
N ALA A 501 -0.74 42.77 -57.06
CA ALA A 501 -0.81 43.46 -58.36
C ALA A 501 -0.73 44.97 -58.16
#